data_AF-A0A556VXF9-F1
#
_entry.id   AF-A0A556VXF9-F1
#
_cell.length_a   1.000
_cell.length_b   1.000
_cell.length_c   1.000
_cell.angle_alpha   90.00
_cell.angle_beta   90.00
_cell.angle_gamma   90.00
#
_symmetry.space_group_name_H-M   'P 1'
#
loop_
_entity.id
_entity.type
_entity.pdbx_description
1 polymer ?
#
loop_
_entity_poly.entity_id
_entity_poly.type
_entity_poly.pdbx_seq_one_letter_code
_entity_poly.pdbx_strand_id
1 'polypeptide(L)'
;MSVRELNRHLRGFSKDDVVRLKQKRRTLKNRGYAQSCRFKRVQQKHVLESEKTQLLNQVEQLKQEIGRLARERDAYKLKCEKLTSATVGPSAGPGGFREAGSTSDNPSSPEFFM
;
A
#
# COMPACT_ATOMS: atom_id res chain seq x y z
N MET A 1 -33.03 9.79 23.85
CA MET A 1 -34.17 9.05 24.44
C MET A 1 -33.97 7.55 24.32
N SER A 2 -33.89 6.87 25.45
CA SER A 2 -33.80 5.41 25.54
C SER A 2 -35.12 4.72 25.17
N VAL A 3 -35.12 3.39 25.04
CA VAL A 3 -36.37 2.62 24.86
C VAL A 3 -37.26 2.72 26.11
N ARG A 4 -36.66 2.68 27.30
CA ARG A 4 -37.35 2.79 28.58
C ARG A 4 -38.05 4.14 28.74
N GLU A 5 -37.38 5.23 28.37
CA GLU A 5 -38.00 6.56 28.38
C GLU A 5 -39.14 6.67 27.37
N LEU A 6 -38.95 6.17 26.14
CA LEU A 6 -40.03 6.17 25.16
C LEU A 6 -41.26 5.44 25.70
N ASN A 7 -41.09 4.22 26.21
CA ASN A 7 -42.21 3.41 26.72
C ASN A 7 -42.94 4.08 27.89
N ARG A 8 -42.25 4.89 28.71
CA ARG A 8 -42.88 5.69 29.77
C ARG A 8 -43.77 6.79 29.20
N HIS A 9 -43.34 7.49 28.16
CA HIS A 9 -44.14 8.54 27.50
C HIS A 9 -45.32 7.98 26.70
N LEU A 10 -45.25 6.71 26.29
CA LEU A 10 -46.30 6.05 25.51
C LEU A 10 -47.42 5.43 26.37
N ARG A 11 -47.37 5.56 27.71
CA ARG A 11 -48.45 5.08 28.58
C ARG A 11 -49.74 5.87 28.30
N GLY A 12 -50.86 5.17 28.21
CA GLY A 12 -52.18 5.78 27.94
C GLY A 12 -52.48 6.06 26.47
N PHE A 13 -51.55 5.79 25.54
CA PHE A 13 -51.80 5.88 24.11
C PHE A 13 -52.45 4.61 23.56
N SER A 14 -53.20 4.75 22.46
CA SER A 14 -53.78 3.61 21.73
C SER A 14 -52.67 2.73 21.13
N LYS A 15 -52.99 1.46 20.84
CA LYS A 15 -52.05 0.53 20.21
C LYS A 15 -51.56 1.06 18.86
N ASP A 16 -52.44 1.65 18.06
CA ASP A 16 -52.11 2.17 16.74
C ASP A 16 -51.19 3.38 16.81
N ASP A 17 -51.40 4.27 17.77
CA ASP A 17 -50.51 5.43 17.98
C ASP A 17 -49.12 4.98 18.43
N VAL A 18 -49.05 3.97 19.30
CA VAL A 18 -47.77 3.38 19.73
C VAL A 18 -47.00 2.80 18.54
N VAL A 19 -47.67 2.06 17.65
CA VAL A 19 -47.04 1.51 16.43
C VAL A 19 -46.54 2.64 15.53
N ARG A 20 -47.40 3.64 15.26
CA ARG A 20 -47.05 4.79 14.40
C ARG A 20 -45.85 5.56 14.94
N LEU A 21 -45.80 5.81 16.24
CA LEU A 21 -44.69 6.51 16.91
C LEU A 21 -43.39 5.70 16.87
N LYS A 22 -43.46 4.39 17.09
CA LYS A 22 -42.30 3.51 16.98
C LYS A 22 -41.76 3.45 15.55
N GLN A 23 -42.63 3.39 14.55
CA GLN A 23 -42.23 3.44 13.15
C GLN A 23 -41.61 4.79 12.79
N LYS A 24 -42.22 5.90 13.20
CA LYS A 24 -41.64 7.25 13.02
C LYS A 24 -40.25 7.36 13.66
N ARG A 25 -40.07 6.83 14.87
CA ARG A 25 -38.75 6.75 15.52
C ARG A 25 -37.76 5.92 14.71
N ARG A 26 -38.17 4.76 14.17
CA ARG A 26 -37.30 3.92 13.33
C ARG A 26 -36.85 4.67 12.07
N THR A 27 -37.77 5.35 11.39
CA THR A 27 -37.46 6.17 10.21
C THR A 27 -36.47 7.27 10.54
N LEU A 28 -36.64 7.99 11.65
CA LEU A 28 -35.72 9.04 12.08
C LEU A 28 -34.33 8.49 12.44
N LYS A 29 -34.25 7.34 13.14
CA LYS A 29 -32.96 6.67 13.40
C LYS A 29 -32.27 6.25 12.10
N ASN A 30 -33.02 5.69 11.15
CA ASN A 30 -32.48 5.27 9.86
C ASN A 30 -31.97 6.46 9.04
N ARG A 31 -32.59 7.63 9.15
CA ARG A 31 -32.06 8.87 8.56
C ARG A 31 -30.67 9.19 9.11
N GLY A 32 -30.47 9.11 10.43
CA GLY A 32 -29.15 9.27 11.04
C GLY A 32 -28.16 8.21 10.58
N TYR A 33 -28.57 6.95 10.51
CA TYR A 33 -27.71 5.87 10.02
C TYR A 33 -27.28 6.07 8.56
N ALA A 34 -28.16 6.57 7.70
CA ALA A 34 -27.82 6.89 6.31
C ALA A 34 -26.79 8.02 6.24
N GLN A 35 -26.93 9.07 7.06
CA GLN A 35 -25.94 10.15 7.15
C GLN A 35 -24.57 9.62 7.62
N SER A 36 -24.54 8.84 8.70
CA SER A 36 -23.29 8.24 9.21
C SER A 36 -22.65 7.28 8.19
N CYS A 37 -23.44 6.51 7.45
CA CYS A 37 -22.96 5.62 6.40
C CYS A 37 -22.26 6.41 5.28
N ARG A 38 -22.91 7.49 4.78
CA ARG A 38 -22.33 8.37 3.77
C ARG A 38 -21.04 9.02 4.26
N PHE A 39 -21.04 9.56 5.48
CA PHE A 39 -19.86 10.16 6.10
C PHE A 39 -18.69 9.17 6.18
N LYS A 40 -18.92 7.96 6.73
CA LYS A 40 -17.89 6.92 6.84
C LYS A 40 -17.33 6.51 5.48
N ARG A 41 -18.17 6.39 4.45
CA ARG A 41 -17.72 6.05 3.09
C ARG A 41 -16.82 7.13 2.50
N VAL A 42 -17.20 8.40 2.64
CA VAL A 42 -16.37 9.52 2.17
C VAL A 42 -15.06 9.59 2.93
N GLN A 43 -15.10 9.42 4.26
CA GLN A 43 -13.87 9.41 5.08
C GLN A 43 -12.94 8.26 4.70
N GLN A 44 -13.49 7.05 4.48
CA GLN A 44 -12.69 5.90 4.05
C GLN A 44 -12.05 6.14 2.68
N LYS A 45 -12.78 6.74 1.74
CA LYS A 45 -12.23 7.16 0.46
C LYS A 45 -11.04 8.11 0.63
N HIS A 46 -11.19 9.14 1.47
CA HIS A 46 -10.09 10.09 1.73
C HIS A 46 -8.87 9.44 2.38
N VAL A 47 -9.06 8.49 3.29
CA VAL A 47 -7.96 7.72 3.89
C VAL A 47 -7.20 6.96 2.80
N LEU A 48 -7.90 6.24 1.92
CA LEU A 48 -7.28 5.50 0.82
C LEU A 48 -6.58 6.42 -0.20
N GLU A 49 -7.15 7.59 -0.49
CA GLU A 49 -6.52 8.60 -1.36
C GLU A 49 -5.22 9.15 -0.76
N SER A 50 -5.22 9.41 0.55
CA SER A 50 -4.02 9.83 1.29
C SER A 50 -2.95 8.72 1.28
N GLU A 51 -3.33 7.48 1.57
CA GLU A 51 -2.42 6.33 1.57
C GLU A 51 -1.82 6.10 0.18
N LYS A 52 -2.63 6.13 -0.89
CA LYS A 52 -2.15 6.07 -2.27
C LYS A 52 -1.10 7.14 -2.54
N THR A 53 -1.37 8.38 -2.14
CA THR A 53 -0.44 9.50 -2.36
C THR A 53 0.87 9.29 -1.60
N GLN A 54 0.81 8.82 -0.35
CA GLN A 54 1.99 8.50 0.44
C GLN A 54 2.83 7.39 -0.20
N LEU A 55 2.20 6.31 -0.66
CA LEU A 55 2.88 5.20 -1.33
C LEU A 55 3.54 5.63 -2.64
N LEU A 56 2.87 6.45 -3.45
CA LEU A 56 3.46 7.00 -4.67
C LEU A 56 4.73 7.83 -4.38
N ASN A 57 4.69 8.65 -3.33
CA ASN A 57 5.86 9.42 -2.91
C ASN A 57 7.01 8.51 -2.43
N GLN A 58 6.71 7.45 -1.69
CA GLN A 58 7.72 6.47 -1.25
C GLN A 58 8.37 5.75 -2.44
N VAL A 59 7.57 5.33 -3.42
CA VAL A 59 8.09 4.69 -4.64
C VAL A 59 9.02 5.64 -5.38
N GLU A 60 8.66 6.91 -5.51
CA GLU A 60 9.48 7.90 -6.20
C GLU A 60 10.81 8.15 -5.47
N GLN A 61 10.77 8.28 -4.13
CA GLN A 61 11.98 8.41 -3.31
C GLN A 61 12.90 7.19 -3.48
N LEU A 62 12.35 5.98 -3.46
CA LEU A 62 13.13 4.75 -3.63
C LEU A 62 13.75 4.65 -5.03
N LYS A 63 13.04 5.08 -6.08
CA LYS A 63 13.60 5.12 -7.44
C LYS A 63 14.79 6.07 -7.54
N GLN A 64 14.69 7.25 -6.92
CA GLN A 64 15.80 8.21 -6.88
C GLN A 64 17.01 7.64 -6.12
N GLU A 65 16.77 6.95 -5.02
CA GLU A 65 17.81 6.29 -4.23
C GLU A 65 18.50 5.16 -5.00
N ILE A 66 17.74 4.33 -5.72
CA ILE A 66 18.29 3.30 -6.62
C ILE A 66 19.17 3.94 -7.69
N GLY A 67 18.71 5.05 -8.30
CA GLY A 67 19.48 5.78 -9.30
C GLY A 67 20.76 6.41 -8.75
N ARG A 68 20.76 6.85 -7.48
CA ARG A 68 21.96 7.32 -6.77
C ARG A 68 22.95 6.17 -6.54
N LEU A 69 22.47 5.08 -5.95
CA LEU A 69 23.30 3.90 -5.65
C LEU A 69 23.87 3.23 -6.90
N ALA A 70 23.12 3.19 -7.99
CA ALA A 70 23.61 2.67 -9.27
C ALA A 70 24.80 3.48 -9.80
N ARG A 71 24.72 4.81 -9.75
CA ARG A 71 25.83 5.69 -10.13
C ARG A 71 27.06 5.51 -9.24
N GLU A 72 26.85 5.38 -7.92
CA GLU A 72 27.94 5.12 -6.97
C GLU A 72 28.61 3.77 -7.24
N ARG A 73 27.82 2.71 -7.43
CA ARG A 73 28.30 1.38 -7.80
C ARG A 73 29.14 1.44 -9.08
N ASP A 74 28.67 2.12 -10.12
CA ASP A 74 29.35 2.18 -11.41
C ASP A 74 30.65 2.99 -11.33
N ALA A 75 30.68 4.06 -10.53
CA ALA A 75 31.91 4.81 -10.24
C ALA A 75 32.96 3.94 -9.53
N TYR A 76 32.55 3.14 -8.54
CA TYR A 76 33.45 2.22 -7.84
C TYR A 76 33.94 1.09 -8.75
N LYS A 77 33.07 0.51 -9.59
CA LYS A 77 33.47 -0.49 -10.59
C LYS A 77 34.56 0.04 -11.52
N LEU A 78 34.36 1.24 -12.08
CA LEU A 78 35.35 1.87 -12.96
C LEU A 78 36.69 2.12 -12.25
N LYS A 79 36.68 2.49 -10.96
CA LYS A 79 37.90 2.67 -10.17
C LYS A 79 38.64 1.35 -9.96
N CYS A 80 37.91 0.27 -9.66
CA CYS A 80 38.49 -1.07 -9.51
C CYS A 80 39.09 -1.58 -10.82
N GLU A 81 38.35 -1.48 -11.93
CA GLU A 81 38.83 -1.90 -13.27
C GLU A 81 40.12 -1.17 -13.66
N LYS A 82 40.22 0.14 -13.41
CA LYS A 82 41.45 0.90 -13.65
C LYS A 82 42.63 0.35 -12.86
N LEU A 83 42.45 0.03 -11.57
CA LEU A 83 43.50 -0.53 -10.73
C LEU A 83 43.89 -1.94 -11.21
N THR A 84 42.93 -2.79 -11.55
CA THR A 84 43.19 -4.14 -12.08
C THR A 84 43.92 -4.08 -13.43
N SER A 85 43.54 -3.16 -14.33
CA SER A 85 44.23 -2.98 -15.62
C SER A 85 45.64 -2.41 -15.47
N ALA A 86 45.89 -1.59 -14.44
CA ALA A 86 47.20 -1.03 -14.15
C ALA A 86 48.14 -2.04 -13.47
N THR A 87 47.60 -2.98 -12.68
CA THR A 87 48.39 -4.07 -12.08
C THR A 87 48.64 -5.22 -13.06
N VAL A 88 47.81 -5.38 -14.08
CA VAL A 88 48.02 -6.32 -15.21
C VAL A 88 48.61 -5.55 -16.40
N GLY A 89 49.83 -5.03 -16.25
CA GLY A 89 50.66 -4.61 -17.39
C GLY A 89 51.08 -5.81 -18.27
N PRO A 90 51.60 -5.60 -19.49
CA PRO A 90 51.79 -6.63 -20.52
C PRO A 90 52.95 -7.61 -20.25
N SER A 91 52.90 -8.32 -19.12
CA SER A 91 53.89 -9.33 -18.74
C SER A 91 53.21 -10.61 -18.23
N ALA A 92 52.54 -11.34 -19.11
CA ALA A 92 52.39 -12.80 -19.02
C ALA A 92 51.83 -13.34 -20.35
N GLY A 93 52.60 -14.22 -21.01
CA GLY A 93 52.28 -14.85 -22.29
C GLY A 93 51.16 -15.91 -22.23
N PRO A 94 50.92 -16.64 -23.34
CA PRO A 94 49.77 -17.54 -23.48
C PRO A 94 50.02 -18.82 -22.70
N GLY A 95 49.28 -19.04 -21.62
CA GLY A 95 49.40 -20.24 -20.79
C GLY A 95 48.13 -20.44 -19.99
N GLY A 96 47.42 -21.54 -20.27
CA GLY A 96 46.06 -21.77 -19.81
C GLY A 96 45.91 -21.96 -18.29
N PHE A 97 44.76 -21.51 -17.80
CA PHE A 97 44.07 -22.17 -16.70
C PHE A 97 42.58 -22.18 -17.02
N ARG A 98 42.06 -23.37 -17.33
CA ARG A 98 40.63 -23.69 -17.41
C ARG A 98 40.17 -24.09 -16.01
N GLU A 99 39.01 -23.58 -15.59
CA GLU A 99 37.92 -24.28 -14.88
C GLU A 99 36.97 -23.22 -14.30
N ALA A 100 35.75 -23.12 -14.80
CA ALA A 100 34.56 -23.88 -14.39
C ALA A 100 33.65 -22.97 -13.54
N GLY A 101 32.64 -22.42 -14.19
CA GLY A 101 31.62 -21.56 -13.59
C GLY A 101 30.36 -21.62 -14.43
N SER A 102 29.57 -22.67 -14.18
CA SER A 102 28.24 -22.96 -14.72
C SER A 102 27.39 -21.71 -15.04
N THR A 103 27.09 -21.47 -16.32
CA THR A 103 26.05 -20.52 -16.75
C THR A 103 24.70 -21.23 -16.70
N SER A 104 24.08 -21.30 -15.52
CA SER A 104 22.65 -21.54 -15.42
C SER A 104 21.92 -20.18 -15.51
N ASP A 105 21.75 -19.68 -16.73
CA ASP A 105 20.78 -18.62 -17.00
C ASP A 105 19.38 -19.25 -16.91
N ASN A 106 18.70 -19.06 -15.78
CA ASN A 106 17.26 -19.25 -15.70
C ASN A 106 16.62 -18.30 -14.68
N PRO A 107 16.15 -17.11 -15.10
CA PRO A 107 15.12 -16.38 -14.40
C PRO A 107 13.80 -16.53 -15.17
N SER A 108 13.10 -17.65 -15.00
CA SER A 108 11.67 -17.72 -15.32
C SER A 108 10.89 -17.65 -14.01
N SER A 109 10.43 -16.44 -13.68
CA SER A 109 9.39 -16.25 -12.67
C SER A 109 8.28 -15.43 -13.31
N PRO A 110 7.21 -16.08 -13.81
CA PRO A 110 6.00 -15.39 -14.20
C PRO A 110 5.12 -15.17 -12.97
N GLU A 111 4.85 -13.89 -12.71
CA GLU A 111 3.59 -13.31 -12.21
C GLU A 111 2.62 -14.26 -11.50
N PHE A 112 2.42 -14.03 -10.20
CA PHE A 112 1.16 -14.40 -9.56
C PHE A 112 0.56 -13.18 -8.83
N PHE A 113 -0.13 -12.36 -9.61
CA PHE A 113 -1.25 -11.56 -9.12
C PHE A 113 -2.54 -12.35 -9.37
N MET A 114 -3.16 -12.84 -8.29
CA MET A 114 -4.61 -13.03 -8.16
C MET A 114 -4.98 -12.96 -6.69
#